data_AF-A0A2N1MP92-F1
#
_entry.id   AF-A0A2N1MP92-F1
#
_cell.length_a   1.000
_cell.length_b   1.000
_cell.length_c   1.000
_cell.angle_alpha   90.00
_cell.angle_beta   90.00
_cell.angle_gamma   90.00
#
_symmetry.space_group_name_H-M   'P 1'
#
loop_
_entity.id
_entity.type
_entity.pdbx_description
1 polymer ?
#
loop_
_entity_poly.entity_id
_entity_poly.type
_entity_poly.pdbx_seq_one_letter_code
_entity_poly.pdbx_strand_id
1 'polypeptide(L)' 'PSSNVSIDEMIARFSGRSAHTVRIKNKPTPKGYKILSFYDAGYTYTFIFYLQNSNLS' A
#
# COMPACT_ATOMS: atom_id res chain seq x y z
N PRO A 1 3.01 -3.53 -20.58
CA PRO A 1 3.15 -2.17 -20.02
C PRO A 1 3.52 -1.20 -21.14
N SER A 2 2.86 -0.05 -21.18
CA SER A 2 3.23 1.10 -22.00
C SER A 2 4.56 1.70 -21.50
N SER A 3 5.05 2.74 -22.16
CA SER A 3 6.23 3.48 -21.72
C SER A 3 5.97 4.38 -20.50
N ASN A 4 4.71 4.59 -20.10
CA ASN A 4 4.34 5.47 -18.98
C ASN A 4 3.83 4.66 -17.79
N VAL A 5 4.77 4.03 -17.09
CA VAL A 5 4.50 3.25 -15.88
C VAL A 5 4.88 4.01 -14.63
N SER A 6 4.21 3.72 -13.53
CA SER A 6 4.49 4.30 -12.23
C SER A 6 4.51 3.23 -11.14
N ILE A 7 5.29 3.50 -10.09
CA ILE A 7 5.28 2.76 -8.84
C ILE A 7 4.81 3.74 -7.77
N ASP A 8 3.75 3.38 -7.05
CA ASP A 8 3.19 4.24 -5.99
C ASP A 8 2.67 3.44 -4.79
N GLU A 9 2.52 4.13 -3.67
CA GLU A 9 1.98 3.60 -2.42
C GLU A 9 0.44 3.71 -2.36
N MET A 10 -0.21 2.55 -2.24
CA MET A 10 -1.66 2.43 -2.05
C MET A 10 -1.99 1.99 -0.61
N ILE A 11 -3.22 2.28 -0.18
CA ILE A 11 -3.76 1.82 1.11
C ILE A 11 -5.08 1.08 0.86
N ALA A 12 -5.14 -0.18 1.27
CA ALA A 12 -6.40 -0.91 1.40
C ALA A 12 -6.95 -0.68 2.82
N ARG A 13 -8.04 0.09 2.93
CA ARG A 13 -8.68 0.44 4.22
C ARG A 13 -8.96 -0.82 5.05
N PHE A 14 -8.51 -0.83 6.30
CA PHE A 14 -8.82 -1.91 7.23
C PHE A 14 -8.89 -1.40 8.67
N SER A 15 -9.99 -1.72 9.36
CA SER A 15 -10.27 -1.25 10.72
C SER A 15 -10.11 -2.31 11.81
N GLY A 16 -9.89 -3.58 11.45
CA GLY A 16 -9.75 -4.69 12.40
C GLY A 16 -8.43 -4.72 13.18
N ARG A 17 -8.21 -5.82 13.91
CA ARG A 17 -7.01 -6.07 14.72
C ARG A 17 -6.03 -6.94 13.93
N SER A 18 -5.23 -6.30 13.08
CA SER A 18 -4.13 -6.94 12.36
C SER A 18 -2.82 -6.25 12.71
N ALA A 19 -1.79 -7.03 13.04
CA ALA A 19 -0.46 -6.53 13.36
C ALA A 19 0.22 -5.82 12.18
N HIS A 20 -0.25 -6.07 10.95
CA HIS A 20 0.30 -5.51 9.72
C HIS A 20 -0.46 -4.27 9.22
N THR A 21 -1.42 -3.76 10.00
CA THR A 21 -2.11 -2.52 9.65
C THR A 21 -1.23 -1.33 9.99
N VAL A 22 -1.01 -0.43 9.03
CA VAL A 22 -0.23 0.79 9.24
C VAL A 22 -1.13 2.03 9.26
N ARG A 23 -0.62 3.11 9.86
CA ARG A 23 -1.22 4.45 9.78
C ARG A 23 -0.35 5.38 8.94
N ILE A 24 -0.79 5.73 7.74
CA ILE A 24 -0.13 6.70 6.87
C ILE A 24 -0.75 8.09 7.12
N LYS A 25 0.08 9.05 7.54
CA LYS A 25 -0.37 10.43 7.78
C LYS A 25 -0.79 11.08 6.45
N ASN A 26 -1.71 12.05 6.51
CA ASN A 26 -2.14 12.89 5.38
C ASN A 26 -2.88 12.17 4.22
N LYS A 27 -3.26 10.90 4.38
CA LYS A 27 -4.17 10.20 3.44
C LYS A 27 -5.62 10.32 3.93
N PRO A 28 -6.61 10.46 3.02
CA PRO A 28 -8.04 10.49 3.39
C PRO A 28 -8.48 9.26 4.18
N THR A 29 -7.85 8.12 3.87
CA THR A 29 -7.96 6.89 4.66
C THR A 29 -6.61 6.56 5.25
N PRO A 30 -6.32 6.97 6.49
CA PRO A 30 -4.98 6.84 7.02
C PRO A 30 -4.67 5.42 7.52
N LYS A 31 -5.66 4.58 7.82
CA LYS A 31 -5.46 3.25 8.43
C LYS A 31 -5.80 2.11 7.47
N GLY A 32 -4.85 1.20 7.25
CA GLY A 32 -5.06 0.04 6.39
C GLY A 32 -3.78 -0.75 6.11
N TYR A 33 -3.86 -1.68 5.15
CA TYR A 33 -2.69 -2.36 4.61
C TYR A 33 -1.98 -1.45 3.62
N LYS A 34 -0.68 -1.25 3.81
CA LYS A 34 0.16 -0.55 2.84
C LYS A 34 0.54 -1.50 1.72
N ILE A 35 0.39 -1.02 0.50
CA ILE A 35 0.59 -1.79 -0.72
C ILE A 35 1.52 -0.99 -1.63
N LEU A 36 2.57 -1.64 -2.16
CA LEU A 36 3.35 -1.10 -3.26
C LEU A 36 2.74 -1.62 -4.57
N SER A 37 2.38 -0.70 -5.45
CA SER A 37 1.65 -0.99 -6.70
C SER A 37 2.50 -0.65 -7.91
N PHE A 38 2.45 -1.51 -8.94
CA PHE A 38 2.93 -1.20 -10.29
C PHE A 38 1.74 -0.94 -11.20
N TYR A 39 1.68 0.27 -11.74
CA TYR A 39 0.50 0.82 -12.40
C TYR A 39 0.84 1.49 -13.73
N ASP A 40 -0.08 1.39 -14.68
CA ASP A 40 -0.03 2.01 -16.01
C ASP A 40 -1.44 2.39 -16.47
N ALA A 41 -1.66 3.67 -16.77
CA ALA A 41 -2.84 4.19 -17.47
C ALA A 41 -4.21 3.60 -17.05
N GLY A 42 -4.49 3.50 -15.75
CA GLY A 42 -5.76 2.99 -15.22
C GLY A 42 -5.71 1.55 -14.73
N TYR A 43 -4.63 0.83 -15.01
CA TYR A 43 -4.49 -0.60 -14.74
C TYR A 43 -3.37 -0.90 -13.74
N THR A 44 -3.69 -1.65 -12.69
CA THR A 44 -2.69 -2.19 -11.74
C THR A 44 -2.25 -3.56 -12.23
N TYR A 45 -0.98 -3.68 -12.61
CA TYR A 45 -0.41 -4.93 -13.11
C TYR A 45 -0.06 -5.90 -11.99
N THR A 46 0.56 -5.40 -10.92
CA THR A 46 0.95 -6.22 -9.77
C THR A 46 1.01 -5.35 -8.52
N PHE A 47 0.90 -6.00 -7.37
CA PHE A 47 1.04 -5.36 -6.08
C PHE A 47 1.62 -6.31 -5.05
N ILE A 48 2.34 -5.76 -4.08
CA ILE A 48 2.87 -6.50 -2.94
C ILE A 48 2.47 -5.81 -1.64
N PHE A 49 2.15 -6.62 -0.62
CA PHE A 49 1.89 -6.11 0.71
C PHE A 49 3.18 -5.67 1.38
N TYR A 50 3.20 -4.45 1.89
CA TYR A 50 4.25 -4.00 2.78
C TYR A 50 3.99 -4.58 4.19
N LEU A 51 4.82 -5.53 4.60
CA LEU A 51 4.79 -6.10 5.94
C LEU A 51 5.76 -5.32 6.83
N GLN A 52 5.22 -4.56 7.79
CA GLN A 52 6.06 -3.92 8.80
C GLN A 52 6.53 -4.99 9.80
N ASN A 53 7.83 -5.30 9.81
CA ASN A 53 8.42 -6.15 10.83
C ASN A 53 8.56 -5.35 12.14
N SER A 54 7.84 -5.77 13.18
CA SER A 54 7.83 -5.11 14.49
C SER A 54 9.00 -5.51 15.41
N ASN A 55 10.08 -6.10 14.87
CA ASN A 55 11.22 -6.63 15.64
C ASN A 55 12.48 -5.73 15.64
N LEU A 56 12.33 -4.44 15.33
CA LEU A 56 13.39 -3.45 15.54
C LEU A 56 12.92 -2.51 16.65
N SER A 57 13.16 -2.94 17.89
CA SER A 57 13.12 -2.13 19.11
C SER A 57 14.48 -1.48 19.35
#